data_AF-A0A090Q6H4-F1
#
_entry.id   AF-A0A090Q6H4-F1
#
_cell.length_a   1.000
_cell.length_b   1.000
_cell.length_c   1.000
_cell.angle_alpha   90.00
_cell.angle_beta   90.00
_cell.angle_gamma   90.00
#
_symmetry.space_group_name_H-M   'P 1'
#
loop_
_entity.id
_entity.type
_entity.pdbx_description
1 polymer ?
#
loop_
_entity_poly.entity_id
_entity_poly.type
_entity_poly.pdbx_seq_one_letter_code
_entity_poly.pdbx_strand_id
1 'polypeptide(L)' 'MNEEATRTDASQSHIDACQKKLDILLEQRIDLSTALDQLLEDIAHGRKYMKVYKQMKMYNDDELNPVLRARK' A
#
# COMPACT_ATOMS: atom_id res chain seq x y z
N MET A 1 8.32 1.36 19.02
CA MET A 1 9.53 0.52 19.13
C MET A 1 10.77 1.30 19.48
N ASN A 2 11.06 2.44 18.83
CA ASN A 2 12.20 3.28 19.24
C ASN A 2 12.14 3.65 20.73
N GLU A 3 11.01 4.20 21.18
CA GLU A 3 10.78 4.57 22.58
C GLU A 3 11.04 3.38 23.55
N GLU A 4 10.49 2.20 23.24
CA GLU A 4 10.67 0.98 24.03
C GLU A 4 12.10 0.42 24.02
N ALA A 5 12.86 0.64 22.95
CA ALA A 5 14.26 0.24 22.83
C ALA A 5 15.21 1.23 23.54
N THR A 6 14.78 2.47 23.78
CA THR A 6 15.62 3.52 24.37
C THR A 6 15.29 3.87 25.82
N ARG A 7 14.20 3.34 26.39
CA ARG A 7 13.80 3.63 27.77
C ARG A 7 14.76 3.01 28.78
N THR A 8 15.00 3.72 29.88
CA THR A 8 16.00 3.36 30.89
C THR A 8 15.42 2.63 32.10
N ASP A 9 14.10 2.49 32.18
CA ASP A 9 13.35 1.91 33.30
C ASP A 9 12.96 0.43 33.10
N ALA A 10 13.38 -0.17 31.98
CA ALA A 10 13.10 -1.56 31.63
C ALA A 10 14.31 -2.49 31.83
N SER A 11 14.06 -3.80 31.87
CA SER A 11 15.13 -4.79 31.92
C SER A 11 15.96 -4.80 30.63
N GLN A 12 17.26 -5.12 30.74
CA GLN A 12 18.14 -5.25 29.57
C GLN A 12 17.58 -6.24 28.54
N SER A 13 17.03 -7.37 28.98
CA SER A 13 16.43 -8.36 28.08
C SER A 13 15.24 -7.82 27.27
N HIS A 14 14.45 -6.93 27.87
CA HIS A 14 13.35 -6.28 27.19
C HIS A 14 13.85 -5.26 26.18
N ILE A 15 14.82 -4.42 26.57
CA ILE A 15 15.48 -3.46 25.71
C ILE A 15 16.08 -4.16 24.48
N ASP A 16 16.85 -5.24 24.68
CA ASP A 16 17.46 -6.01 23.59
C ASP A 16 16.41 -6.61 22.63
N ALA A 17 15.29 -7.09 23.17
CA ALA A 17 14.20 -7.63 22.35
C ALA A 17 13.49 -6.54 21.55
N CYS A 18 13.30 -5.35 22.13
CA CYS A 18 12.73 -4.19 21.44
C CYS A 18 13.70 -3.62 20.40
N GLN A 19 15.01 -3.60 20.67
CA GLN A 19 16.03 -3.18 19.73
C GLN A 19 16.05 -4.08 18.49
N LYS A 20 16.04 -5.40 18.65
CA LYS A 20 15.94 -6.34 17.51
C LYS A 20 14.71 -6.09 16.64
N LYS A 21 13.56 -5.81 17.26
CA LYS A 21 12.34 -5.47 16.53
C LYS A 21 12.46 -4.12 15.82
N LEU A 22 13.09 -3.13 16.47
CA LEU A 22 13.35 -1.83 15.87
C LEU A 22 14.23 -1.96 14.64
N ASP A 23 15.31 -2.73 14.72
CA ASP A 23 16.24 -2.95 13.59
C ASP A 23 15.51 -3.53 12.37
N ILE A 24 14.65 -4.54 12.58
CA ILE A 24 13.80 -5.09 11.51
C ILE A 24 12.87 -4.02 10.92
N LEU A 25 12.24 -3.19 11.74
CA LEU A 25 11.35 -2.12 11.25
C LEU A 25 12.12 -1.05 10.45
N LEU A 26 13.36 -0.77 10.84
CA LEU A 26 14.22 0.18 10.13
C LEU A 26 14.63 -0.39 8.76
N GLU A 27 15.01 -1.66 8.71
CA GLU A 27 15.30 -2.39 7.45
C GLU A 27 14.07 -2.41 6.53
N GLN A 28 12.92 -2.82 7.04
CA GLN A 28 11.66 -2.83 6.28
C GLN A 28 11.30 -1.46 5.71
N ARG A 29 11.56 -0.38 6.46
CA ARG A 29 11.31 0.98 5.96
C ARG A 29 12.22 1.32 4.77
N ILE A 30 13.48 0.90 4.81
CA ILE A 30 14.44 1.11 3.71
C ILE A 30 13.97 0.32 2.48
N ASP A 31 13.60 -0.95 2.67
CA ASP A 31 13.13 -1.82 1.60
C ASP A 31 11.88 -1.25 0.92
N LEU A 32 10.89 -0.83 1.71
CA LEU A 32 9.65 -0.24 1.19
C LEU A 32 9.89 1.06 0.43
N SER A 33 10.78 1.92 0.94
CA SER A 33 11.12 3.18 0.28
C SER A 33 11.84 2.92 -1.05
N THR A 34 12.80 1.98 -1.05
CA THR A 34 13.53 1.57 -2.26
C THR A 34 12.58 0.94 -3.29
N ALA A 35 11.66 0.09 -2.87
CA ALA A 35 10.66 -0.51 -3.76
C ALA A 35 9.73 0.53 -4.38
N LEU A 36 9.37 1.58 -3.62
CA LEU A 36 8.57 2.69 -4.13
C LEU A 36 9.35 3.50 -5.15
N ASP A 37 10.61 3.86 -4.85
CA ASP A 37 11.48 4.59 -5.77
C ASP A 37 11.65 3.82 -7.09
N GLN A 38 11.93 2.52 -7.02
CA GLN A 38 12.05 1.67 -8.20
C GLN A 38 10.75 1.62 -9.01
N LEU A 39 9.58 1.51 -8.34
CA LEU A 39 8.29 1.52 -9.01
C LEU A 39 8.03 2.85 -9.73
N LEU A 40 8.31 3.98 -9.07
CA LEU A 40 8.15 5.30 -9.65
C LEU A 40 9.09 5.50 -10.84
N GLU A 41 10.34 5.05 -10.73
CA GLU A 41 11.31 5.11 -11.80
C GLU A 41 10.89 4.24 -13.00
N ASP A 42 10.38 3.04 -12.74
CA ASP A 42 9.85 2.15 -13.78
C ASP A 42 8.63 2.75 -14.47
N ILE A 43 7.77 3.48 -13.76
CA ILE A 43 6.63 4.20 -14.34
C ILE A 43 7.13 5.37 -15.20
N ALA A 44 8.09 6.16 -14.70
CA ALA A 44 8.63 7.32 -15.40
C ALA A 44 9.32 6.95 -16.72
N HIS A 45 10.00 5.81 -16.77
CA HIS A 45 10.65 5.29 -17.97
C HIS A 45 9.73 4.45 -18.86
N GLY A 46 8.46 4.27 -18.49
CA GLY A 46 7.55 3.44 -19.25
C GLY A 46 7.95 1.96 -19.28
N ARG A 47 8.57 1.45 -18.21
CA ARG A 47 8.81 0.01 -18.00
C ARG A 47 7.61 -0.65 -17.30
N LYS A 48 6.91 0.11 -16.45
CA LYS A 48 5.65 -0.30 -15.80
C LYS A 48 4.53 0.68 -16.13
N TYR A 49 3.34 0.15 -16.39
CA TYR A 49 2.16 0.95 -16.71
C TYR A 49 0.96 0.47 -15.91
N MET A 50 0.28 1.42 -15.27
CA MET A 50 -0.98 1.15 -14.56
C MET A 50 -2.15 1.30 -15.54
N LYS A 51 -3.02 0.28 -15.60
CA LYS A 51 -4.26 0.35 -16.37
C LYS A 51 -5.42 0.77 -15.47
N VAL A 52 -6.11 1.84 -15.86
CA VAL A 52 -7.33 2.27 -15.19
C VAL A 52 -8.51 1.55 -15.82
N TYR A 53 -9.21 0.75 -15.02
CA TYR A 53 -10.50 0.17 -15.39
C TYR A 53 -11.62 1.00 -14.76
N LYS A 54 -12.64 1.33 -15.55
CA LYS A 54 -13.85 2.00 -15.05
C LYS A 54 -14.99 1.00 -15.06
N GLN A 55 -15.72 0.95 -13.95
CA GLN A 55 -16.97 0.20 -13.91
C GLN A 55 -18.01 0.91 -14.78
N MET A 56 -18.49 0.22 -15.81
CA MET A 56 -19.54 0.75 -16.69
C MET A 56 -20.90 0.56 -16.02
N LYS A 57 -21.66 1.65 -15.88
CA LYS A 57 -23.00 1.64 -15.28
C LYS A 57 -24.05 1.46 -16.37
N MET A 58 -24.45 0.21 -16.63
CA MET A 58 -25.42 -0.11 -17.69
C MET A 58 -26.86 0.27 -17.34
N TYR A 59 -27.17 0.51 -16.06
CA TYR A 59 -28.54 0.79 -15.61
C TYR A 59 -29.03 2.22 -15.94
N ASN A 60 -28.12 3.14 -16.29
CA ASN A 60 -28.50 4.49 -16.72
C ASN A 60 -28.72 4.57 -18.24
N ASP A 61 -28.45 3.49 -18.96
CA ASP A 61 -28.60 3.42 -20.40
C ASP A 61 -29.95 2.77 -20.72
N ASP A 62 -30.80 3.49 -21.45
CA ASP A 62 -32.15 3.05 -21.79
C ASP A 62 -32.19 1.80 -22.68
N GLU A 63 -31.12 1.54 -23.46
CA GLU A 63 -31.00 0.38 -24.33
C GLU A 63 -30.35 -0.82 -23.64
N LEU A 64 -29.62 -0.61 -22.54
CA LEU A 64 -29.00 -1.68 -21.77
C LEU A 64 -29.78 -2.04 -20.50
N ASN A 65 -30.55 -1.11 -19.92
CA ASN A 65 -31.37 -1.38 -18.75
C ASN A 65 -32.65 -2.15 -19.14
N PRO A 66 -32.82 -3.42 -18.71
CA PRO A 66 -33.99 -4.22 -19.05
C PRO A 66 -35.31 -3.61 -18.55
N VAL A 67 -35.28 -2.88 -17.43
CA VAL A 67 -36.45 -2.24 -16.84
C VAL A 67 -36.89 -1.01 -17.65
N LEU A 68 -35.93 -0.25 -18.19
CA LEU A 68 -36.21 0.91 -19.04
C LEU A 68 -36.66 0.46 -20.44
N ARG A 69 -36.02 -0.58 -21.00
CA ARG A 69 -36.45 -1.21 -22.27
C ARG A 69 -37.87 -1.76 -22.21
N ALA A 70 -38.24 -2.45 -21.13
CA ALA A 70 -39.58 -3.04 -20.97
C ALA A 70 -40.70 -1.99 -20.76
N ARG A 71 -40.34 -0.71 -20.59
CA ARG A 71 -41.28 0.41 -20.46
C ARG A 71 -41.49 1.18 -21.78
N LYS A 72 -40.78 0.83 -22.86
CA LYS A 72 -41.09 1.25 -24.24
C LYS A 72 -42.05 0.25 -24.88
#